data_AF-A0A8X6G5H6-F1
#
_entry.id   AF-A0A8X6G5H6-F1
#
_cell.length_a   1.000
_cell.length_b   1.000
_cell.length_c   1.000
_cell.angle_alpha   90.00
_cell.angle_beta   90.00
_cell.angle_gamma   90.00
#
_symmetry.space_group_name_H-M   'P 1'
#
loop_
_entity.id
_entity.type
_entity.pdbx_description
1 polymer ?
#
loop_
_entity_poly.entity_id
_entity_poly.type
_entity_poly.pdbx_seq_one_letter_code
_entity_poly.pdbx_strand_id
1 'polypeptide(L)'
;MLLTHPHDLGKAGMFAILATQSNDFALGFPLFNALYQNKHPEYPMYLYIVAPIQLLMLNTIGFFFLESEKHTRDTSKSGKYLYHVIKGTLQNPVVVMTIVGLIWNVTYGQKVLPIFDDMLKAFSSAFTATALLLVGHTMSITSEHSNFLISLQATLLILTKNLIFPLILQKVSALFLQSNTIKETESYSSFGFLYGILPTAPSVYVYATQYETCIDVATKTVIGSTLFSAPLLFASASVISLSQIVGTIICVILQQIYLKRNARNTHHHPNLEHQNVHTSIPSTSTATCEDIEDLGKNIRYDNHPEYGTMSSSMYERVCDSRYSCSAAQRYQCSSQVSRYIDDNNEIGTGLIDDEFFLKHIALLIMFGVAMTVSLFVCLWKFILEAVNGIFIELEFLEVIVNYTLGIVCFIVFGLDSKLITLLSNKFKNLTNYAPMHTSESIESQLICEQFLAHHIEKCRREIEQTKIINNKTYTAVFEYSEIANWLLEAKVANSAKDAEFQIECFLKSQIIEELDENFHQKHFKFINVFSTST
;
A
#
# COMPACT_ATOMS: atom_id res chain seq x y z
N MET A 1 -39.05 14.88 -19.64
CA MET A 1 -38.85 15.80 -20.78
C MET A 1 -40.16 16.11 -21.51
N LEU A 2 -41.08 15.15 -21.70
CA LEU A 2 -42.37 15.35 -22.38
C LEU A 2 -43.49 16.06 -21.57
N LEU A 3 -43.23 16.52 -20.33
CA LEU A 3 -44.29 16.94 -19.40
C LEU A 3 -44.02 18.25 -18.63
N THR A 4 -42.96 19.00 -18.96
CA THR A 4 -42.67 20.27 -18.28
C THR A 4 -42.59 21.41 -19.29
N HIS A 5 -43.64 22.22 -19.33
CA HIS A 5 -43.61 23.59 -19.86
C HIS A 5 -43.61 24.57 -18.67
N PRO A 6 -42.75 25.60 -18.67
CA PRO A 6 -41.74 25.94 -19.69
C PRO A 6 -40.56 24.95 -19.71
N HIS A 7 -39.79 24.98 -20.80
CA HIS A 7 -38.61 24.12 -20.99
C HIS A 7 -37.47 24.54 -20.04
N ASP A 8 -37.38 23.92 -18.87
CA ASP A 8 -36.23 24.09 -17.96
C ASP A 8 -34.99 23.37 -18.53
N LEU A 9 -34.22 24.08 -19.34
CA LEU A 9 -33.01 23.56 -19.98
C LEU A 9 -31.95 23.13 -18.94
N GLY A 10 -31.76 23.91 -17.88
CA GLY A 10 -30.85 23.57 -16.78
C GLY A 10 -31.29 22.34 -16.00
N LYS A 11 -32.60 22.11 -15.81
CA LYS A 11 -33.08 20.81 -15.29
C LYS A 11 -32.72 19.65 -16.22
N ALA A 12 -32.88 19.84 -17.53
CA ALA A 12 -32.49 18.81 -18.51
C ALA A 12 -30.99 18.53 -18.49
N GLY A 13 -30.16 19.59 -18.41
CA GLY A 13 -28.71 19.48 -18.25
C GLY A 13 -28.33 18.74 -16.96
N MET A 14 -28.94 19.11 -15.83
CA MET A 14 -28.70 18.46 -14.54
C MET A 14 -29.12 16.99 -14.56
N PHE A 15 -30.28 16.65 -15.12
CA PHE A 15 -30.74 15.26 -15.21
C PHE A 15 -29.85 14.41 -16.12
N ALA A 16 -29.34 14.99 -17.22
CA ALA A 16 -28.37 14.31 -18.06
C ALA A 16 -27.07 14.02 -17.32
N ILE A 17 -26.55 14.98 -16.54
CA ILE A 17 -25.35 14.77 -15.71
C ILE A 17 -25.63 13.73 -14.61
N LEU A 18 -26.77 13.80 -13.91
CA LEU A 18 -27.17 12.82 -12.89
C LEU A 18 -27.26 11.39 -13.44
N ALA A 19 -27.77 11.23 -14.67
CA ALA A 19 -27.90 9.93 -15.31
C ALA A 19 -26.60 9.40 -15.91
N THR A 20 -25.64 10.26 -16.25
CA THR A 20 -24.41 9.82 -16.94
C THR A 20 -23.20 9.76 -16.03
N GLN A 21 -23.07 10.64 -15.04
CA GLN A 21 -21.86 10.77 -14.25
C GLN A 21 -21.80 9.74 -13.13
N SER A 22 -20.87 8.79 -13.28
CA SER A 22 -20.67 7.66 -12.37
C SER A 22 -19.62 7.98 -11.29
N ASN A 23 -19.73 7.33 -10.14
CA ASN A 23 -18.72 7.39 -9.08
C ASN A 23 -17.49 6.52 -9.41
N ASP A 24 -16.74 6.97 -10.41
CA ASP A 24 -15.68 6.18 -11.06
C ASP A 24 -14.52 5.88 -10.13
N PHE A 25 -14.09 6.84 -9.33
CA PHE A 25 -12.87 6.69 -8.52
C PHE A 25 -13.12 6.08 -7.15
N ALA A 26 -14.16 6.51 -6.42
CA ALA A 26 -14.35 6.04 -5.04
C ALA A 26 -14.95 4.62 -5.00
N LEU A 27 -15.81 4.27 -5.95
CA LEU A 27 -16.45 2.95 -6.01
C LEU A 27 -16.02 2.14 -7.23
N GLY A 28 -15.93 2.78 -8.41
CA GLY A 28 -15.54 2.10 -9.64
C GLY A 28 -14.13 1.51 -9.57
N PHE A 29 -13.12 2.33 -9.27
CA PHE A 29 -11.72 1.91 -9.37
C PHE A 29 -11.38 0.71 -8.47
N PRO A 30 -11.72 0.70 -7.16
CA PRO A 30 -11.47 -0.46 -6.31
C PRO A 30 -12.18 -1.73 -6.81
N LEU A 31 -13.42 -1.60 -7.28
CA LEU A 31 -14.21 -2.73 -7.79
C LEU A 31 -13.59 -3.32 -9.06
N PHE A 32 -13.30 -2.48 -10.06
CA PHE A 32 -12.71 -2.94 -11.31
C PHE A 32 -11.30 -3.48 -11.09
N ASN A 33 -10.53 -2.89 -10.18
CA ASN A 33 -9.22 -3.41 -9.81
C ASN A 33 -9.34 -4.82 -9.21
N ALA A 34 -10.25 -5.03 -8.26
CA ALA A 34 -10.47 -6.35 -7.67
C ALA A 34 -10.92 -7.42 -8.69
N LEU A 35 -11.75 -7.04 -9.68
CA LEU A 35 -12.31 -7.99 -10.65
C LEU A 35 -11.41 -8.26 -11.86
N TYR A 36 -10.67 -7.26 -12.32
CA TYR A 36 -10.00 -7.31 -13.61
C TYR A 36 -8.48 -7.18 -13.56
N GLN A 37 -7.85 -6.77 -12.45
CA GLN A 37 -6.40 -6.53 -12.38
C GLN A 37 -5.56 -7.72 -12.89
N ASN A 38 -5.98 -8.95 -12.64
CA ASN A 38 -5.24 -10.16 -13.02
C ASN A 38 -5.47 -10.60 -14.49
N LYS A 39 -6.53 -10.13 -15.16
CA LYS A 39 -6.90 -10.55 -16.53
C LYS A 39 -6.83 -9.42 -17.54
N HIS A 40 -7.36 -8.26 -17.16
CA HIS A 40 -7.43 -7.03 -17.94
C HIS A 40 -6.96 -5.86 -17.05
N PRO A 41 -5.65 -5.73 -16.77
CA PRO A 41 -5.10 -4.64 -15.97
C PRO A 41 -5.40 -3.25 -16.56
N GLU A 42 -5.75 -3.18 -17.85
CA GLU A 42 -6.15 -1.97 -18.56
C GLU A 42 -7.55 -1.46 -18.19
N TYR A 43 -8.47 -2.32 -17.71
CA TYR A 43 -9.86 -1.92 -17.43
C TYR A 43 -10.01 -0.90 -16.31
N PRO A 44 -9.35 -1.05 -15.14
CA PRO A 44 -9.35 0.00 -14.11
C PRO A 44 -8.77 1.31 -14.64
N MET A 45 -7.81 1.25 -15.54
CA MET A 45 -7.16 2.44 -16.12
C MET A 45 -8.09 3.21 -17.05
N TYR A 46 -9.06 2.54 -17.70
CA TYR A 46 -10.07 3.22 -18.50
C TYR A 46 -10.91 4.21 -17.68
N LEU A 47 -11.14 3.95 -16.39
CA LEU A 47 -11.89 4.89 -15.53
C LEU A 47 -11.19 6.26 -15.41
N TYR A 48 -9.85 6.28 -15.39
CA TYR A 48 -9.08 7.54 -15.39
C TYR A 48 -9.20 8.33 -16.69
N ILE A 49 -9.57 7.68 -17.80
CA ILE A 49 -9.73 8.31 -19.11
C ILE A 49 -11.19 8.71 -19.34
N VAL A 50 -12.13 7.84 -18.96
CA VAL A 50 -13.57 8.06 -19.17
C VAL A 50 -14.05 9.28 -18.39
N ALA A 51 -13.63 9.46 -17.13
CA ALA A 51 -14.08 10.58 -16.30
C ALA A 51 -13.72 11.97 -16.90
N PRO A 52 -12.46 12.25 -17.30
CA PRO A 52 -12.11 13.51 -17.98
C PRO A 52 -12.79 13.68 -19.35
N ILE A 53 -12.92 12.62 -20.15
CA ILE A 53 -13.61 12.69 -21.45
C ILE A 53 -15.09 13.04 -21.26
N GLN A 54 -15.75 12.40 -20.29
CA GLN A 54 -17.12 12.70 -19.94
C GLN A 54 -17.28 14.16 -19.50
N LEU A 55 -16.35 14.64 -18.68
CA LEU A 55 -16.38 16.02 -18.20
C LEU A 55 -16.20 17.03 -19.36
N LEU A 56 -15.29 16.75 -20.30
CA LEU A 56 -15.02 17.60 -21.46
C LEU A 56 -16.15 17.58 -22.50
N MET A 57 -16.75 16.42 -22.75
CA MET A 57 -17.76 16.26 -23.81
C MET A 57 -19.18 16.41 -23.27
N LEU A 58 -19.63 15.45 -22.47
CA LEU A 58 -21.02 15.35 -22.02
C LEU A 58 -21.38 16.46 -21.02
N ASN A 59 -20.53 16.67 -20.01
CA ASN A 59 -20.84 17.66 -18.98
C ASN A 59 -20.76 19.10 -19.51
N THR A 60 -19.94 19.39 -20.53
CA THR A 60 -19.94 20.72 -21.18
C THR A 60 -21.29 21.08 -21.76
N ILE A 61 -22.00 20.11 -22.37
CA ILE A 61 -23.37 20.32 -22.88
C ILE A 61 -24.33 20.59 -21.71
N GLY A 62 -24.22 19.82 -20.63
CA GLY A 62 -25.02 20.03 -19.42
C GLY A 62 -24.78 21.37 -18.75
N PHE A 63 -23.52 21.78 -18.60
CA PHE A 63 -23.12 23.09 -18.07
C PHE A 63 -23.56 24.23 -18.98
N PHE A 64 -23.55 24.04 -20.30
CA PHE A 64 -24.10 25.02 -21.22
C PHE A 64 -25.59 25.26 -20.97
N PHE A 65 -26.38 24.20 -20.76
CA PHE A 65 -27.79 24.35 -20.43
C PHE A 65 -28.02 25.00 -19.06
N LEU A 66 -27.22 24.65 -18.05
CA LEU A 66 -27.29 25.26 -16.72
C LEU A 66 -26.93 26.74 -16.74
N GLU A 67 -25.88 27.13 -17.45
CA GLU A 67 -25.45 28.52 -17.60
C GLU A 67 -26.48 29.33 -18.40
N SER A 68 -27.07 28.73 -19.45
CA SER A 68 -28.13 29.36 -20.23
C SER A 68 -29.38 29.65 -19.39
N GLU A 69 -29.76 28.75 -18.49
CA GLU A 69 -30.90 28.96 -17.59
C GLU A 69 -30.57 30.01 -16.52
N LYS A 70 -29.39 29.93 -15.90
CA LYS A 70 -28.92 30.91 -14.92
C LYS A 70 -28.92 32.33 -15.50
N HIS A 71 -28.50 32.49 -16.75
CA HIS A 71 -28.52 33.79 -17.41
C HIS A 71 -29.92 34.26 -17.84
N THR A 72 -30.85 33.35 -18.11
CA THR A 72 -32.24 33.74 -18.35
C THR A 72 -32.87 34.35 -17.08
N ARG A 73 -32.40 33.93 -15.90
CA ARG A 73 -32.78 34.51 -14.60
C ARG A 73 -32.07 35.85 -14.33
N ASP A 74 -30.78 35.95 -14.67
CA ASP A 74 -29.98 37.18 -14.53
C ASP A 74 -30.02 38.02 -15.82
N THR A 75 -30.94 38.99 -15.89
CA THR A 75 -31.23 39.89 -17.04
C THR A 75 -30.07 40.76 -17.58
N SER A 76 -28.81 40.51 -17.22
CA SER A 76 -27.67 41.39 -17.53
C SER A 76 -26.45 40.64 -18.05
N LYS A 77 -26.16 40.87 -19.34
CA LYS A 77 -24.89 40.70 -20.12
C LYS A 77 -24.87 39.61 -21.19
N SER A 78 -24.98 40.06 -22.44
CA SER A 78 -24.97 39.29 -23.68
C SER A 78 -23.60 38.70 -24.05
N GLY A 79 -23.57 37.39 -24.35
CA GLY A 79 -22.85 36.86 -25.52
C GLY A 79 -21.63 35.97 -25.30
N LYS A 80 -21.13 35.77 -24.07
CA LYS A 80 -19.90 34.96 -23.81
C LYS A 80 -20.10 33.70 -22.96
N TYR A 81 -21.33 33.17 -22.86
CA TYR A 81 -21.63 32.00 -22.02
C TYR A 81 -20.89 30.75 -22.48
N LEU A 82 -20.88 30.49 -23.78
CA LEU A 82 -20.15 29.36 -24.34
C LEU A 82 -18.65 29.44 -24.01
N TYR A 83 -18.07 30.66 -24.06
CA TYR A 83 -16.70 30.88 -23.66
C TYR A 83 -16.50 30.67 -22.15
N HIS A 84 -17.42 31.15 -21.31
CA HIS A 84 -17.35 30.96 -19.87
C HIS A 84 -17.45 29.48 -19.47
N VAL A 85 -18.38 28.73 -20.08
CA VAL A 85 -18.57 27.29 -19.86
C VAL A 85 -17.35 26.52 -20.33
N ILE A 86 -16.89 26.73 -21.57
CA ILE A 86 -15.68 26.05 -22.09
C ILE A 86 -14.47 26.37 -21.22
N LYS A 87 -14.28 27.65 -20.85
CA LYS A 87 -13.19 28.06 -19.97
C LYS A 87 -13.31 27.40 -18.59
N GLY A 88 -14.50 27.36 -18.01
CA GLY A 88 -14.78 26.73 -16.72
C GLY A 88 -14.50 25.22 -16.74
N THR A 89 -14.96 24.51 -17.78
CA THR A 89 -14.70 23.08 -17.94
C THR A 89 -13.20 22.82 -18.11
N LEU A 90 -12.50 23.62 -18.93
CA LEU A 90 -11.04 23.47 -19.13
C LEU A 90 -10.23 23.83 -17.89
N GLN A 91 -10.72 24.71 -17.03
CA GLN A 91 -10.10 25.06 -15.75
C GLN A 91 -10.47 24.08 -14.62
N ASN A 92 -11.29 23.07 -14.89
CA ASN A 92 -11.62 22.06 -13.89
C ASN A 92 -10.34 21.31 -13.46
N PRO A 93 -10.05 21.21 -12.15
CA PRO A 93 -8.85 20.54 -11.66
C PRO A 93 -8.68 19.12 -12.17
N VAL A 94 -9.77 18.36 -12.35
CA VAL A 94 -9.72 17.00 -12.90
C VAL A 94 -9.18 17.02 -14.33
N VAL A 95 -9.69 17.90 -15.19
CA VAL A 95 -9.23 18.04 -16.58
C VAL A 95 -7.78 18.53 -16.64
N VAL A 96 -7.46 19.59 -15.88
CA VAL A 96 -6.12 20.18 -15.85
C VAL A 96 -5.09 19.15 -15.39
N MET A 97 -5.36 18.45 -14.29
CA MET A 97 -4.43 17.45 -13.75
C MET A 97 -4.28 16.25 -14.69
N THR A 98 -5.34 15.80 -15.37
CA THR A 98 -5.22 14.75 -16.40
C THR A 98 -4.33 15.22 -17.56
N ILE A 99 -4.52 16.43 -18.08
CA ILE A 99 -3.68 16.97 -19.17
C ILE A 99 -2.23 17.09 -18.73
N VAL A 100 -1.98 17.61 -17.52
CA VAL A 100 -0.63 17.69 -16.94
C VAL A 100 -0.01 16.30 -16.82
N GLY A 101 -0.75 15.30 -16.33
CA GLY A 101 -0.31 13.91 -16.25
C GLY A 101 0.03 13.31 -17.62
N LEU A 102 -0.78 13.59 -18.65
CA LEU A 102 -0.50 13.16 -20.02
C LEU A 102 0.76 13.80 -20.59
N ILE A 103 0.93 15.12 -20.42
CA ILE A 103 2.13 15.85 -20.87
C ILE A 103 3.37 15.30 -20.14
N TRP A 104 3.26 15.05 -18.83
CA TRP A 104 4.33 14.44 -18.05
C TRP A 104 4.71 13.06 -18.59
N ASN A 105 3.72 12.20 -18.84
CA ASN A 105 3.96 10.87 -19.37
C ASN A 105 4.64 10.89 -20.75
N VAL A 106 4.33 11.87 -21.60
CA VAL A 106 4.98 12.04 -22.91
C VAL A 106 6.42 12.57 -22.78
N THR A 107 6.67 13.47 -21.83
CA THR A 107 7.99 14.15 -21.69
C THR A 107 9.00 13.36 -20.87
N TYR A 108 8.57 12.72 -19.77
CA TYR A 108 9.43 12.01 -18.82
C TYR A 108 9.13 10.50 -18.74
N GLY A 109 8.18 10.00 -19.54
CA GLY A 109 7.71 8.61 -19.47
C GLY A 109 6.86 8.34 -18.22
N GLN A 110 6.64 7.07 -17.90
CA GLN A 110 5.89 6.63 -16.70
C GLN A 110 6.67 6.81 -15.38
N LYS A 111 7.79 7.55 -15.38
CA LYS A 111 8.63 7.75 -14.20
C LYS A 111 8.24 9.04 -13.50
N VAL A 112 7.72 8.92 -12.29
CA VAL A 112 7.53 10.02 -11.34
C VAL A 112 8.76 10.06 -10.42
N LEU A 113 9.26 11.24 -10.05
CA LEU A 113 10.37 11.30 -9.10
C LEU A 113 9.93 10.67 -7.77
N PRO A 114 10.80 9.92 -7.06
CA PRO A 114 10.42 9.17 -5.86
C PRO A 114 9.70 10.01 -4.80
N ILE A 115 10.11 11.27 -4.61
CA ILE A 115 9.50 12.21 -3.66
C ILE A 115 8.03 12.48 -4.02
N PHE A 116 7.73 12.70 -5.30
CA PHE A 116 6.36 12.96 -5.74
C PHE A 116 5.53 11.66 -5.78
N ASP A 117 6.15 10.52 -6.06
CA ASP A 117 5.45 9.22 -6.11
C ASP A 117 4.87 8.83 -4.74
N ASP A 118 5.69 8.89 -3.68
CA ASP A 118 5.24 8.57 -2.31
C ASP A 118 4.15 9.54 -1.83
N MET A 119 4.30 10.83 -2.11
CA MET A 119 3.29 11.84 -1.75
C MET A 119 1.97 11.63 -2.51
N LEU A 120 2.03 11.44 -3.83
CA LEU A 120 0.84 11.24 -4.65
C LEU A 120 0.12 9.93 -4.30
N LYS A 121 0.88 8.86 -3.97
CA LYS A 121 0.31 7.60 -3.47
C LYS A 121 -0.42 7.79 -2.14
N ALA A 122 0.15 8.57 -1.21
CA ALA A 122 -0.51 8.87 0.06
C ALA A 122 -1.81 9.68 -0.13
N PHE A 123 -1.82 10.68 -1.02
CA PHE A 123 -3.04 11.43 -1.34
C PHE A 123 -4.08 10.56 -2.07
N SER A 124 -3.65 9.74 -3.01
CA SER A 124 -4.52 8.85 -3.78
C SER A 124 -5.17 7.78 -2.90
N SER A 125 -4.43 7.21 -1.94
CA SER A 125 -4.99 6.20 -1.01
C SER A 125 -6.01 6.79 -0.03
N ALA A 126 -5.84 8.07 0.36
CA ALA A 126 -6.81 8.77 1.21
C ALA A 126 -8.10 9.16 0.47
N PHE A 127 -8.04 9.34 -0.86
CA PHE A 127 -9.15 9.83 -1.68
C PHE A 127 -10.44 9.02 -1.48
N THR A 128 -10.35 7.69 -1.57
CA THR A 128 -11.53 6.81 -1.47
C THR A 128 -12.26 7.01 -0.14
N ALA A 129 -11.54 7.06 0.98
CA ALA A 129 -12.13 7.28 2.30
C ALA A 129 -12.80 8.65 2.40
N THR A 130 -12.13 9.72 1.96
CA THR A 130 -12.73 11.07 1.96
C THR A 130 -13.93 11.20 1.04
N ALA A 131 -13.91 10.56 -0.13
CA ALA A 131 -15.01 10.58 -1.08
C ALA A 131 -16.23 9.82 -0.54
N LEU A 132 -16.03 8.65 0.09
CA LEU A 132 -17.09 7.91 0.75
C LEU A 132 -17.64 8.63 1.99
N LEU A 133 -16.81 9.34 2.74
CA LEU A 133 -17.26 10.21 3.83
C LEU A 133 -18.16 11.33 3.31
N LEU A 134 -17.79 11.95 2.18
CA LEU A 134 -18.63 12.96 1.53
C LEU A 134 -19.97 12.37 1.07
N VAL A 135 -19.97 11.15 0.53
CA VAL A 135 -21.22 10.41 0.22
C VAL A 135 -22.07 10.26 1.49
N GLY A 136 -21.49 9.81 2.60
CA GLY A 136 -22.17 9.68 3.88
C GLY A 136 -22.72 11.01 4.41
N HIS A 137 -21.95 12.09 4.29
CA HIS A 137 -22.40 13.43 4.64
C HIS A 137 -23.59 13.89 3.77
N THR A 138 -23.58 13.60 2.46
CA THR A 138 -24.75 13.89 1.62
C THR A 138 -25.98 13.08 2.04
N MET A 139 -25.80 11.87 2.59
CA MET A 139 -26.89 11.04 3.12
C MET A 139 -27.55 11.63 4.36
N SER A 140 -26.81 12.32 5.24
CA SER A 140 -27.39 12.93 6.44
C SER A 140 -28.15 14.23 6.16
N ILE A 141 -28.01 14.82 4.97
CA ILE A 141 -28.61 16.13 4.64
C ILE A 141 -30.08 15.99 4.16
N THR A 142 -30.61 14.78 3.98
CA THR A 142 -32.02 14.63 3.55
C THR A 142 -33.00 15.08 4.63
N SER A 143 -33.62 16.24 4.40
CA SER A 143 -34.72 16.81 5.17
C SER A 143 -35.97 15.92 5.16
N GLU A 144 -36.62 15.85 6.33
CA GLU A 144 -38.00 15.42 6.50
C GLU A 144 -38.92 16.29 5.61
N HIS A 145 -39.88 15.65 4.92
CA HIS A 145 -40.83 16.25 3.93
C HIS A 145 -40.28 16.63 2.55
N SER A 146 -39.91 15.60 1.78
CA SER A 146 -39.76 15.77 0.34
C SER A 146 -41.11 15.67 -0.41
N ASN A 147 -41.35 16.60 -1.34
CA ASN A 147 -42.49 16.53 -2.25
C ASN A 147 -42.50 15.23 -3.08
N PHE A 148 -43.68 14.64 -3.28
CA PHE A 148 -43.86 13.41 -4.08
C PHE A 148 -43.22 13.50 -5.47
N LEU A 149 -43.36 14.65 -6.14
CA LEU A 149 -42.79 14.88 -7.48
C LEU A 149 -41.26 14.79 -7.50
N ILE A 150 -40.58 15.32 -6.49
CA ILE A 150 -39.11 15.27 -6.35
C ILE A 150 -38.68 13.82 -6.16
N SER A 151 -39.40 13.08 -5.30
CA SER A 151 -39.14 11.66 -5.10
C SER A 151 -39.34 10.86 -6.38
N LEU A 152 -40.41 11.11 -7.12
CA LEU A 152 -40.70 10.43 -8.38
C LEU A 152 -39.60 10.68 -9.42
N GLN A 153 -39.15 11.94 -9.56
CA GLN A 153 -38.04 12.29 -10.45
C GLN A 153 -36.75 11.57 -10.08
N ALA A 154 -36.40 11.55 -8.79
CA ALA A 154 -35.21 10.85 -8.31
C ALA A 154 -35.31 9.33 -8.57
N THR A 155 -36.46 8.71 -8.28
CA THR A 155 -36.69 7.28 -8.53
C THR A 155 -36.57 6.93 -10.00
N LEU A 156 -37.17 7.72 -10.90
CA LEU A 156 -37.06 7.50 -12.34
C LEU A 156 -35.60 7.60 -12.83
N LEU A 157 -34.83 8.56 -12.29
CA LEU A 157 -33.41 8.68 -12.59
C LEU A 157 -32.60 7.48 -12.09
N ILE A 158 -32.86 7.00 -10.87
CA ILE A 158 -32.21 5.82 -10.30
C ILE A 158 -32.49 4.58 -11.17
N LEU A 159 -33.75 4.34 -11.53
CA LEU A 159 -34.10 3.20 -12.40
C LEU A 159 -33.45 3.33 -13.78
N THR A 160 -33.44 4.52 -14.36
CA THR A 160 -32.79 4.76 -15.65
C THR A 160 -31.28 4.50 -15.57
N LYS A 161 -30.62 5.06 -14.56
CA LYS A 161 -29.17 4.94 -14.34
C LYS A 161 -28.74 3.51 -14.03
N ASN A 162 -29.43 2.83 -13.12
CA ASN A 162 -28.95 1.56 -12.55
C ASN A 162 -29.59 0.31 -13.17
N LEU A 163 -30.64 0.44 -13.99
CA LEU A 163 -31.23 -0.70 -14.73
C LEU A 163 -31.15 -0.51 -16.24
N ILE A 164 -31.56 0.64 -16.78
CA ILE A 164 -31.65 0.84 -18.23
C ILE A 164 -30.25 1.06 -18.83
N PHE A 165 -29.45 1.96 -18.26
CA PHE A 165 -28.11 2.29 -18.78
C PHE A 165 -27.13 1.11 -18.80
N PRO A 166 -27.04 0.23 -17.78
CA PRO A 166 -26.23 -0.97 -17.84
C PRO A 166 -26.54 -1.84 -19.06
N LEU A 167 -27.83 -2.06 -19.36
CA LEU A 167 -28.27 -2.86 -20.50
C LEU A 167 -27.93 -2.19 -21.82
N ILE A 168 -28.11 -0.87 -21.92
CA ILE A 168 -27.71 -0.11 -23.09
C ILE A 168 -26.19 -0.19 -23.30
N LEU A 169 -25.41 0.11 -22.26
CA LEU A 169 -23.95 0.07 -22.33
C LEU A 169 -23.42 -1.32 -22.66
N GLN A 170 -24.05 -2.37 -22.14
CA GLN A 170 -23.72 -3.76 -22.49
C GLN A 170 -23.93 -4.03 -23.98
N LYS A 171 -25.08 -3.64 -24.54
CA LYS A 171 -25.39 -3.89 -25.97
C LYS A 171 -24.56 -3.01 -26.88
N VAL A 172 -24.34 -1.75 -26.52
CA VAL A 172 -23.53 -0.81 -27.28
C VAL A 172 -22.06 -1.26 -27.28
N SER A 173 -21.49 -1.63 -26.13
CA SER A 173 -20.13 -2.16 -26.08
C SER A 173 -19.97 -3.45 -26.89
N ALA A 174 -20.92 -4.38 -26.79
CA ALA A 174 -20.90 -5.60 -27.62
C ALA A 174 -20.97 -5.31 -29.14
N LEU A 175 -21.67 -4.26 -29.54
CA LEU A 175 -21.83 -3.88 -30.95
C LEU A 175 -20.64 -3.09 -31.50
N PHE A 176 -20.10 -2.13 -30.73
CA PHE A 176 -19.03 -1.24 -31.18
C PHE A 176 -17.63 -1.82 -30.96
N LEU A 177 -17.44 -2.68 -29.94
CA LEU A 177 -16.15 -3.27 -29.58
C LEU A 177 -16.07 -4.75 -29.99
N GLN A 178 -16.61 -5.07 -31.16
CA GLN A 178 -16.57 -6.42 -31.69
C GLN A 178 -15.12 -6.79 -32.03
N SER A 179 -14.59 -7.81 -31.35
CA SER A 179 -13.24 -8.34 -31.57
C SER A 179 -13.29 -9.69 -32.29
N ASN A 180 -12.13 -10.13 -32.80
CA ASN A 180 -11.95 -11.41 -33.48
C ASN A 180 -12.30 -12.61 -32.57
N THR A 181 -12.23 -12.43 -31.24
CA THR A 181 -12.55 -13.47 -30.26
C THR A 181 -13.88 -13.17 -29.56
N ILE A 182 -14.79 -14.15 -29.54
CA ILE A 182 -16.08 -14.07 -28.84
C ILE A 182 -15.89 -13.72 -27.35
N LYS A 183 -14.87 -14.29 -26.71
CA LYS A 183 -14.54 -14.06 -25.29
C LYS A 183 -14.16 -12.61 -24.98
N GLU A 184 -13.44 -11.93 -25.88
CA GLU A 184 -13.07 -10.52 -25.69
C GLU A 184 -14.29 -9.60 -25.84
N THR A 185 -15.13 -9.89 -26.84
CA THR A 185 -16.40 -9.16 -27.03
C THR A 185 -17.32 -9.31 -25.81
N GLU A 186 -17.37 -10.50 -25.21
CA GLU A 186 -18.08 -10.75 -23.95
C GLU A 186 -17.46 -9.97 -22.77
N SER A 187 -16.13 -9.92 -22.68
CA SER A 187 -15.42 -9.16 -21.64
C SER A 187 -15.73 -7.65 -21.72
N TYR A 188 -15.72 -7.05 -22.91
CA TYR A 188 -16.09 -5.64 -23.11
C TYR A 188 -17.56 -5.37 -22.77
N SER A 189 -18.44 -6.32 -23.11
CA SER A 189 -19.86 -6.29 -22.77
C SER A 189 -20.07 -6.31 -21.25
N SER A 190 -19.39 -7.20 -20.53
CA SER A 190 -19.42 -7.28 -19.06
C SER A 190 -18.83 -6.02 -18.41
N PHE A 191 -17.76 -5.45 -18.97
CA PHE A 191 -17.20 -4.17 -18.53
C PHE A 191 -18.24 -3.05 -18.65
N GLY A 192 -18.86 -2.90 -19.83
CA GLY A 192 -19.87 -1.87 -20.09
C GLY A 192 -21.09 -1.99 -19.19
N PHE A 193 -21.56 -3.24 -18.96
CA PHE A 193 -22.64 -3.52 -18.03
C PHE A 193 -22.29 -3.06 -16.61
N LEU A 194 -21.12 -3.49 -16.09
CA LEU A 194 -20.70 -3.18 -14.72
C LEU A 194 -20.47 -1.66 -14.54
N TYR A 195 -19.87 -1.00 -15.53
CA TYR A 195 -19.67 0.45 -15.52
C TYR A 195 -21.00 1.21 -15.47
N GLY A 196 -22.02 0.72 -16.17
CA GLY A 196 -23.35 1.30 -16.15
C GLY A 196 -24.03 1.24 -14.78
N ILE A 197 -23.79 0.17 -14.01
CA ILE A 197 -24.41 -0.04 -12.69
C ILE A 197 -23.84 0.93 -11.65
N LEU A 198 -22.61 1.43 -11.84
CA LEU A 198 -21.99 2.37 -10.91
C LEU A 198 -22.94 3.52 -10.57
N PRO A 199 -23.03 3.90 -9.28
CA PRO A 199 -23.95 4.92 -8.84
C PRO A 199 -23.54 6.30 -9.33
N THR A 200 -24.47 7.25 -9.23
CA THR A 200 -24.20 8.64 -9.59
C THR A 200 -23.12 9.25 -8.68
N ALA A 201 -22.19 10.01 -9.26
CA ALA A 201 -21.11 10.63 -8.50
C ALA A 201 -21.60 11.71 -7.50
N PRO A 202 -21.00 11.83 -6.32
CA PRO A 202 -21.28 12.91 -5.36
C PRO A 202 -20.98 14.30 -5.92
N SER A 203 -20.05 14.43 -6.87
CA SER A 203 -19.74 15.70 -7.53
C SER A 203 -20.96 16.33 -8.21
N VAL A 204 -21.95 15.54 -8.61
CA VAL A 204 -23.18 16.08 -9.22
C VAL A 204 -24.01 16.88 -8.22
N TYR A 205 -24.00 16.51 -6.92
CA TYR A 205 -24.59 17.33 -5.87
C TYR A 205 -23.88 18.69 -5.73
N VAL A 206 -22.54 18.70 -5.86
CA VAL A 206 -21.76 19.95 -5.86
C VAL A 206 -22.14 20.84 -7.05
N TYR A 207 -22.37 20.26 -8.24
CA TYR A 207 -22.87 21.02 -9.38
C TYR A 207 -24.29 21.53 -9.16
N ALA A 208 -25.19 20.71 -8.60
CA ALA A 208 -26.56 21.11 -8.30
C ALA A 208 -26.63 22.29 -7.31
N THR A 209 -25.76 22.29 -6.30
CA THR A 209 -25.65 23.39 -5.33
C THR A 209 -25.02 24.64 -5.94
N GLN A 210 -23.95 24.51 -6.74
CA GLN A 210 -23.30 25.64 -7.41
C GLN A 210 -24.20 26.38 -8.41
N TYR A 211 -25.07 25.65 -9.11
CA TYR A 211 -26.03 26.20 -10.07
C TYR A 211 -27.44 26.40 -9.46
N GLU A 212 -27.60 26.17 -8.16
CA GLU A 212 -28.87 26.33 -7.43
C GLU A 212 -30.06 25.66 -8.15
N THR A 213 -29.84 24.46 -8.68
CA THR A 213 -30.79 23.76 -9.54
C THR A 213 -30.90 22.29 -9.16
N CYS A 214 -32.12 21.82 -8.90
CA CYS A 214 -32.43 20.41 -8.60
C CYS A 214 -31.63 19.78 -7.46
N ILE A 215 -31.27 20.57 -6.44
CA ILE A 215 -30.47 20.12 -5.28
C ILE A 215 -31.09 18.88 -4.62
N ASP A 216 -32.37 18.93 -4.27
CA ASP A 216 -33.04 17.80 -3.59
C ASP A 216 -33.12 16.53 -4.44
N VAL A 217 -33.35 16.69 -5.76
CA VAL A 217 -33.36 15.56 -6.70
C VAL A 217 -31.96 14.97 -6.79
N ALA A 218 -30.92 15.81 -6.90
CA ALA A 218 -29.54 15.37 -6.99
C ALA A 218 -29.10 14.61 -5.72
N THR A 219 -29.36 15.17 -4.53
CA THR A 219 -29.07 14.51 -3.25
C THR A 219 -29.75 13.14 -3.18
N LYS A 220 -31.06 13.07 -3.44
CA LYS A 220 -31.81 11.81 -3.42
C LYS A 220 -31.34 10.80 -4.46
N THR A 221 -31.01 11.23 -5.67
CA THR A 221 -30.52 10.36 -6.73
C THR A 221 -29.12 9.84 -6.41
N VAL A 222 -28.21 10.65 -5.88
CA VAL A 222 -26.87 10.20 -5.46
C VAL A 222 -26.98 9.14 -4.36
N ILE A 223 -27.77 9.40 -3.31
CA ILE A 223 -27.97 8.45 -2.20
C ILE A 223 -28.67 7.18 -2.69
N GLY A 224 -29.81 7.34 -3.36
CA GLY A 224 -30.64 6.22 -3.80
C GLY A 224 -29.95 5.36 -4.85
N SER A 225 -29.22 5.95 -5.80
CA SER A 225 -28.43 5.18 -6.77
C SER A 225 -27.27 4.45 -6.08
N THR A 226 -26.63 5.05 -5.08
CA THR A 226 -25.56 4.39 -4.29
C THR A 226 -26.11 3.16 -3.57
N LEU A 227 -27.20 3.31 -2.81
CA LEU A 227 -27.84 2.20 -2.10
C LEU A 227 -28.37 1.13 -3.04
N PHE A 228 -28.96 1.51 -4.18
CA PHE A 228 -29.51 0.57 -5.15
C PHE A 228 -28.41 -0.14 -5.95
N SER A 229 -27.32 0.56 -6.29
CA SER A 229 -26.20 -0.03 -7.03
C SER A 229 -25.45 -1.09 -6.23
N ALA A 230 -25.30 -0.95 -4.92
CA ALA A 230 -24.51 -1.85 -4.09
C ALA A 230 -24.91 -3.34 -4.22
N PRO A 231 -26.18 -3.75 -4.02
CA PRO A 231 -26.59 -5.14 -4.19
C PRO A 231 -26.48 -5.60 -5.66
N LEU A 232 -26.77 -4.72 -6.63
CA LEU A 232 -26.62 -5.06 -8.06
C LEU A 232 -25.17 -5.29 -8.46
N LEU A 233 -24.23 -4.45 -7.98
CA LEU A 233 -22.80 -4.61 -8.20
C LEU A 233 -22.31 -5.90 -7.57
N PHE A 234 -22.71 -6.18 -6.31
CA PHE A 234 -22.34 -7.41 -5.63
C PHE A 234 -22.84 -8.65 -6.37
N ALA A 235 -24.12 -8.69 -6.76
CA ALA A 235 -24.69 -9.81 -7.51
C ALA A 235 -24.01 -9.98 -8.87
N SER A 236 -23.81 -8.89 -9.62
CA SER A 236 -23.20 -8.93 -10.95
C SER A 236 -21.73 -9.35 -10.89
N ALA A 237 -20.96 -8.80 -9.95
CA ALA A 237 -19.56 -9.16 -9.72
C ALA A 237 -19.41 -10.63 -9.30
N SER A 238 -20.33 -11.13 -8.46
CA SER A 238 -20.35 -12.53 -8.04
C SER A 238 -20.64 -13.46 -9.22
N VAL A 239 -21.62 -13.14 -10.08
CA VAL A 239 -21.93 -13.93 -11.28
C VAL A 239 -20.75 -13.96 -12.25
N ILE A 240 -20.08 -12.82 -12.46
CA ILE A 240 -18.88 -12.74 -13.30
C ILE A 240 -17.75 -13.57 -12.71
N SER A 241 -17.55 -13.52 -11.39
CA SER A 241 -16.49 -14.30 -10.72
C SER A 241 -16.79 -15.81 -10.76
N LEU A 242 -18.04 -16.22 -10.58
CA LEU A 242 -18.50 -17.61 -10.66
C LEU A 242 -18.33 -18.19 -12.06
N SER A 243 -18.74 -17.47 -13.11
CA SER A 243 -18.57 -17.93 -14.49
C SER A 243 -17.10 -18.14 -14.84
N GLN A 244 -16.23 -17.29 -14.29
CA GLN A 244 -14.78 -17.44 -14.43
C GLN A 244 -14.25 -18.67 -13.71
N ILE A 245 -14.62 -18.88 -12.44
CA ILE A 245 -14.17 -20.04 -11.64
C ILE A 245 -14.56 -21.35 -12.32
N VAL A 246 -15.82 -21.46 -12.75
CA VAL A 246 -16.34 -22.64 -13.46
C VAL A 246 -15.55 -22.89 -14.75
N GLY A 247 -15.24 -21.84 -15.52
CA GLY A 247 -14.42 -21.94 -16.74
C GLY A 247 -13.02 -22.49 -16.46
N THR A 248 -12.33 -21.99 -15.43
CA THR A 248 -11.01 -22.51 -15.02
C THR A 248 -11.07 -23.96 -14.57
N ILE A 249 -12.07 -24.33 -13.76
CA ILE A 249 -12.24 -25.72 -13.29
C ILE A 249 -12.43 -26.66 -14.48
N ILE A 250 -13.28 -26.30 -15.46
CA ILE A 250 -13.50 -27.10 -16.67
C ILE A 250 -12.21 -27.23 -17.48
N CYS A 251 -11.45 -26.14 -17.67
CA CYS A 251 -10.16 -26.19 -18.37
C CYS A 251 -9.16 -27.11 -17.66
N VAL A 252 -9.05 -27.02 -16.33
CA VAL A 252 -8.16 -27.89 -15.54
C VAL A 252 -8.59 -29.34 -15.66
N ILE A 253 -9.89 -29.64 -15.56
CA ILE A 253 -10.42 -31.01 -15.74
C ILE A 253 -10.12 -31.54 -17.15
N LEU A 254 -10.34 -30.73 -18.19
CA LEU A 254 -10.05 -31.12 -19.58
C LEU A 254 -8.55 -31.33 -19.80
N GLN A 255 -7.70 -30.50 -19.20
CA GLN A 255 -6.24 -30.65 -19.26
C GLN A 255 -5.79 -31.93 -18.54
N GLN A 256 -6.36 -32.23 -17.37
CA GLN A 256 -6.13 -33.47 -16.63
C GLN A 256 -6.56 -34.71 -17.46
N ILE A 257 -7.73 -34.65 -18.10
CA ILE A 257 -8.22 -35.71 -18.99
C ILE A 257 -7.29 -35.86 -20.20
N TYR A 258 -6.87 -34.77 -20.83
CA TYR A 258 -5.96 -34.78 -21.97
C TYR A 258 -4.61 -35.41 -21.61
N LEU A 259 -4.00 -34.99 -20.50
CA LEU A 259 -2.73 -35.54 -20.02
C LEU A 259 -2.85 -37.04 -19.72
N LYS A 260 -3.93 -37.46 -19.05
CA LYS A 260 -4.22 -38.88 -18.78
C LYS A 260 -4.44 -39.70 -20.06
N ARG A 261 -5.01 -39.09 -21.10
CA ARG A 261 -5.23 -39.73 -22.42
C ARG A 261 -3.94 -39.82 -23.22
N ASN A 262 -3.07 -38.81 -23.14
CA ASN A 262 -1.75 -38.82 -23.78
C ASN A 262 -0.80 -39.83 -23.12
N ALA A 263 -0.85 -39.96 -21.80
CA ALA A 263 -0.15 -41.02 -21.05
C ALA A 263 -0.64 -42.43 -21.43
N ARG A 264 -1.91 -42.60 -21.82
CA ARG A 264 -2.42 -43.87 -22.36
C ARG A 264 -1.96 -44.13 -23.80
N ASN A 265 -1.91 -43.11 -24.65
CA ASN A 265 -1.51 -43.26 -26.05
C ASN A 265 0.00 -43.55 -26.22
N THR A 266 0.84 -43.12 -25.28
CA THR A 266 2.27 -43.45 -25.25
C THR A 266 2.55 -44.92 -24.91
N HIS A 267 1.59 -45.65 -24.34
CA HIS A 267 1.70 -47.09 -24.08
C HIS A 267 1.27 -48.00 -25.25
N HIS A 268 0.86 -47.46 -26.41
CA HIS A 268 0.31 -48.26 -27.51
C HIS A 268 1.16 -48.37 -28.79
N HIS A 269 2.44 -47.98 -28.74
CA HIS A 269 3.39 -48.32 -29.79
C HIS A 269 4.56 -49.16 -29.24
N PRO A 270 4.44 -50.50 -29.19
CA PRO A 270 5.59 -51.36 -29.25
C PRO A 270 5.83 -51.80 -30.70
N ASN A 271 7.09 -51.76 -31.10
CA ASN A 271 7.73 -52.51 -32.20
C ASN A 271 8.10 -51.71 -33.47
N LEU A 272 9.43 -51.64 -33.66
CA LEU A 272 10.28 -51.47 -34.87
C LEU A 272 11.41 -50.49 -34.47
N GLU A 273 12.70 -50.83 -34.36
CA GLU A 273 13.49 -51.99 -34.79
C GLU A 273 14.66 -52.25 -33.81
N HIS A 274 15.11 -53.50 -33.79
CA HIS A 274 16.33 -53.99 -33.16
C HIS A 274 17.59 -53.27 -33.67
N GLN A 275 18.49 -52.90 -32.76
CA GLN A 275 19.89 -53.28 -32.91
C GLN A 275 20.59 -53.43 -31.56
N ASN A 276 21.31 -54.55 -31.46
CA ASN A 276 21.87 -55.17 -30.27
C ASN A 276 23.08 -54.42 -29.71
N VAL A 277 23.14 -54.22 -28.39
CA VAL A 277 24.41 -54.36 -27.64
C VAL A 277 24.13 -54.96 -26.26
N HIS A 278 24.61 -56.20 -26.12
CA HIS A 278 24.97 -56.98 -24.94
C HIS A 278 24.33 -56.70 -23.56
N THR A 279 23.59 -57.72 -23.14
CA THR A 279 23.17 -58.06 -21.79
C THR A 279 24.34 -58.47 -20.88
N SER A 280 24.40 -57.85 -19.71
CA SER A 280 24.77 -58.51 -18.46
C SER A 280 24.00 -57.85 -17.31
N ILE A 281 22.89 -58.48 -16.92
CA ILE A 281 22.14 -58.15 -15.70
C ILE A 281 22.88 -58.76 -14.51
N PRO A 282 23.03 -58.02 -13.41
CA PRO A 282 22.83 -58.60 -12.10
C PRO A 282 21.61 -57.96 -11.40
N SER A 283 20.71 -58.83 -10.96
CA SER A 283 19.84 -58.72 -9.79
C SER A 283 19.20 -57.37 -9.45
N THR A 284 17.89 -57.29 -9.72
CA THR A 284 16.85 -56.71 -8.84
C THR A 284 17.32 -55.77 -7.73
N SER A 285 17.41 -54.47 -8.03
CA SER A 285 17.19 -53.42 -7.04
C SER A 285 15.81 -52.81 -7.32
N THR A 286 14.84 -53.07 -6.45
CA THR A 286 13.59 -52.32 -6.41
C THR A 286 13.95 -50.84 -6.22
N ALA A 287 13.79 -50.03 -7.27
CA ALA A 287 13.95 -48.59 -7.15
C ALA A 287 12.82 -48.06 -6.25
N THR A 288 13.16 -47.75 -5.00
CA THR A 288 12.27 -47.04 -4.09
C THR A 288 12.26 -45.57 -4.50
N CYS A 289 11.13 -45.09 -5.02
CA CYS A 289 10.89 -43.67 -5.23
C CYS A 289 10.27 -43.10 -3.95
N GLU A 290 10.90 -42.08 -3.38
CA GLU A 290 10.35 -41.28 -2.27
C GLU A 290 10.02 -39.88 -2.78
N ASP A 291 8.91 -39.33 -2.32
CA ASP A 291 8.48 -37.98 -2.65
C ASP A 291 9.43 -36.96 -2.00
N ILE A 292 9.68 -35.85 -2.71
CA ILE A 292 10.72 -34.88 -2.34
C ILE A 292 10.38 -34.15 -1.02
N GLU A 293 9.09 -34.06 -0.67
CA GLU A 293 8.59 -33.49 0.58
C GLU A 293 8.99 -34.33 1.80
N ASP A 294 9.02 -35.66 1.66
CA ASP A 294 9.34 -36.57 2.76
C ASP A 294 10.86 -36.65 3.00
N LEU A 295 11.68 -36.48 1.95
CA LEU A 295 13.12 -36.25 2.10
C LEU A 295 13.42 -34.94 2.86
N GLY A 296 12.64 -33.88 2.60
CA GLY A 296 12.81 -32.57 3.23
C GLY A 296 12.51 -32.54 4.73
N LYS A 297 11.63 -33.42 5.23
CA LYS A 297 11.30 -33.51 6.67
C LYS A 297 12.50 -33.86 7.55
N ASN A 298 13.41 -34.72 7.06
CA ASN A 298 14.60 -35.16 7.82
C ASN A 298 15.62 -34.03 8.06
N ILE A 299 15.50 -32.92 7.34
CA ILE A 299 16.38 -31.75 7.44
C ILE A 299 15.90 -30.78 8.54
N ARG A 300 14.59 -30.77 8.87
CA ARG A 300 13.95 -29.73 9.70
C ARG A 300 13.82 -30.06 11.20
N TYR A 301 14.20 -31.26 11.64
CA TYR A 301 14.01 -31.69 13.03
C TYR A 301 15.09 -31.21 14.03
N ASP A 302 16.18 -30.59 13.57
CA ASP A 302 17.18 -29.98 14.46
C ASP A 302 17.10 -28.45 14.40
N ASN A 303 16.90 -27.84 15.58
CA ASN A 303 16.78 -26.41 15.81
C ASN A 303 17.95 -25.59 15.20
N HIS A 304 17.61 -24.45 14.59
CA HIS A 304 18.44 -23.29 14.28
C HIS A 304 19.82 -23.53 13.62
N PRO A 305 19.99 -23.23 12.31
CA PRO A 305 21.32 -22.95 11.78
C PRO A 305 21.66 -21.47 12.02
N GLU A 306 22.65 -21.22 12.88
CA GLU A 306 23.48 -20.02 12.79
C GLU A 306 24.13 -19.96 11.40
N TYR A 307 24.17 -18.74 10.85
CA TYR A 307 24.70 -18.46 9.53
C TYR A 307 26.19 -18.81 9.47
N GLY A 308 26.56 -19.72 8.57
CA GLY A 308 27.93 -19.86 8.11
C GLY A 308 28.78 -20.95 8.76
N THR A 309 28.36 -22.22 8.68
CA THR A 309 29.25 -23.37 8.37
C THR A 309 28.43 -24.65 8.23
N MET A 310 28.13 -25.07 6.99
CA MET A 310 27.43 -26.33 6.73
C MET A 310 28.37 -27.52 6.95
N SER A 311 28.06 -28.38 7.92
CA SER A 311 28.88 -29.56 8.22
C SER A 311 28.55 -30.76 7.31
N SER A 312 29.54 -31.62 7.08
CA SER A 312 29.47 -32.85 6.27
C SER A 312 28.36 -33.84 6.70
N SER A 313 27.78 -33.68 7.90
CA SER A 313 26.75 -34.57 8.44
C SER A 313 25.35 -34.33 7.87
N MET A 314 25.11 -33.18 7.23
CA MET A 314 23.80 -32.84 6.65
C MET A 314 23.59 -33.48 5.26
N TYR A 315 24.68 -33.69 4.51
CA TYR A 315 24.65 -34.37 3.21
C TYR A 315 24.28 -35.86 3.29
N GLU A 316 24.49 -36.50 4.44
CA GLU A 316 24.20 -37.91 4.65
C GLU A 316 22.70 -38.19 4.90
N ARG A 317 21.90 -37.19 5.28
CA ARG A 317 20.46 -37.38 5.59
C ARG A 317 19.52 -37.26 4.38
N VAL A 318 19.98 -36.64 3.29
CA VAL A 318 19.18 -36.51 2.05
C VAL A 318 19.21 -37.80 1.23
N CYS A 319 20.26 -38.61 1.38
CA CYS A 319 20.44 -39.83 0.61
C CYS A 319 20.97 -40.93 1.52
N ASP A 320 20.04 -41.74 2.05
CA ASP A 320 20.35 -42.87 2.93
C ASP A 320 21.28 -43.87 2.21
N SER A 321 22.08 -44.59 3.00
CA SER A 321 22.98 -45.68 2.57
C SER A 321 22.28 -46.75 1.71
N ARG A 322 20.95 -46.86 1.82
CA ARG A 322 20.08 -47.73 1.02
C ARG A 322 20.10 -47.43 -0.48
N TYR A 323 20.38 -46.18 -0.88
CA TYR A 323 20.34 -45.74 -2.29
C TYR A 323 21.68 -45.89 -3.02
N SER A 324 22.75 -46.28 -2.32
CA SER A 324 24.10 -46.53 -2.89
C SER A 324 24.58 -45.46 -3.89
N CYS A 325 24.23 -44.19 -3.66
CA CYS A 325 24.57 -43.09 -4.57
C CYS A 325 26.04 -42.67 -4.42
N SER A 326 26.68 -42.32 -5.55
CA SER A 326 28.01 -41.72 -5.58
C SER A 326 28.02 -40.31 -4.97
N ALA A 327 29.18 -39.82 -4.52
CA ALA A 327 29.31 -38.51 -3.89
C ALA A 327 28.80 -37.36 -4.78
N ALA A 328 29.02 -37.44 -6.10
CA ALA A 328 28.54 -36.45 -7.06
C ALA A 328 26.99 -36.45 -7.16
N GLN A 329 26.37 -37.63 -7.14
CA GLN A 329 24.91 -37.77 -7.19
C GLN A 329 24.24 -37.25 -5.91
N ARG A 330 24.85 -37.48 -4.74
CA ARG A 330 24.35 -36.96 -3.46
C ARG A 330 24.37 -35.42 -3.43
N TYR A 331 25.45 -34.82 -3.93
CA TYR A 331 25.55 -33.36 -4.03
C TYR A 331 24.47 -32.78 -4.95
N GLN A 332 24.27 -33.40 -6.11
CA GLN A 332 23.26 -32.95 -7.08
C GLN A 332 21.84 -33.09 -6.52
N CYS A 333 21.52 -34.21 -5.87
CA CYS A 333 20.22 -34.43 -5.21
C CYS A 333 19.98 -33.42 -4.08
N SER A 334 20.96 -33.21 -3.20
CA SER A 334 20.86 -32.22 -2.13
C SER A 334 20.63 -30.80 -2.66
N SER A 335 21.28 -30.42 -3.76
CA SER A 335 21.05 -29.10 -4.39
C SER A 335 19.62 -28.94 -4.94
N GLN A 336 19.02 -30.02 -5.46
CA GLN A 336 17.66 -30.00 -5.99
C GLN A 336 16.62 -29.94 -4.87
N VAL A 337 16.82 -30.70 -3.81
CA VAL A 337 15.96 -30.66 -2.61
C VAL A 337 16.02 -29.27 -1.96
N SER A 338 17.21 -28.66 -1.85
CA SER A 338 17.35 -27.33 -1.28
C SER A 338 16.63 -26.26 -2.11
N ARG A 339 16.72 -26.30 -3.45
CA ARG A 339 15.97 -25.39 -4.32
C ARG A 339 14.46 -25.57 -4.20
N TYR A 340 13.99 -26.82 -4.13
CA TYR A 340 12.56 -27.09 -3.92
C TYR A 340 12.05 -26.55 -2.59
N ILE A 341 12.85 -26.63 -1.52
CA ILE A 341 12.51 -26.08 -0.21
C ILE A 341 12.49 -24.55 -0.24
N ASP A 342 13.45 -23.91 -0.91
CA ASP A 342 13.50 -22.44 -1.03
C ASP A 342 12.35 -21.91 -1.88
N ASP A 343 12.08 -22.52 -3.05
CA ASP A 343 11.00 -22.11 -3.95
C ASP A 343 9.61 -22.30 -3.30
N ASN A 344 9.41 -23.32 -2.46
CA ASN A 344 8.15 -23.54 -1.74
C ASN A 344 8.07 -22.82 -0.38
N ASN A 345 9.16 -22.29 0.15
CA ASN A 345 9.07 -21.35 1.27
C ASN A 345 8.59 -19.96 0.79
N GLU A 346 8.78 -19.60 -0.49
CA GLU A 346 8.15 -18.41 -1.10
C GLU A 346 6.68 -18.64 -1.50
N ILE A 347 6.29 -19.88 -1.79
CA ILE A 347 4.91 -20.28 -2.10
C ILE A 347 4.37 -21.07 -0.92
N GLY A 348 3.92 -20.38 0.13
CA GLY A 348 3.45 -20.96 1.40
C GLY A 348 2.68 -22.27 1.27
N THR A 349 3.39 -23.40 1.35
CA THR A 349 2.79 -24.71 1.56
C THR A 349 2.44 -24.77 3.04
N GLY A 350 1.16 -24.48 3.34
CA GLY A 350 0.60 -24.30 4.68
C GLY A 350 0.72 -25.50 5.62
N LEU A 351 1.93 -25.76 6.10
CA LEU A 351 2.23 -26.71 7.18
C LEU A 351 3.13 -26.12 8.28
N ILE A 352 3.44 -24.82 8.22
CA ILE A 352 4.18 -24.08 9.27
C ILE A 352 3.42 -22.87 9.82
N ASP A 353 2.28 -22.50 9.23
CA ASP A 353 1.50 -21.33 9.66
C ASP A 353 0.40 -21.67 10.67
N ASP A 354 0.52 -22.71 11.51
CA ASP A 354 -0.52 -22.99 12.52
C ASP A 354 -0.79 -21.76 13.42
N GLU A 355 0.26 -20.98 13.72
CA GLU A 355 0.12 -19.77 14.52
C GLU A 355 -0.55 -18.62 13.75
N PHE A 356 -0.21 -18.39 12.49
CA PHE A 356 -0.82 -17.33 11.68
C PHE A 356 -2.22 -17.71 11.20
N PHE A 357 -2.44 -18.94 10.77
CA PHE A 357 -3.73 -19.46 10.34
C PHE A 357 -4.78 -19.37 11.45
N LEU A 358 -4.42 -19.76 12.68
CA LEU A 358 -5.32 -19.66 13.83
C LEU A 358 -5.63 -18.20 14.17
N LYS A 359 -4.65 -17.29 14.07
CA LYS A 359 -4.84 -15.83 14.25
C LYS A 359 -5.80 -15.26 13.21
N HIS A 360 -5.68 -15.63 11.93
CA HIS A 360 -6.57 -15.19 10.85
C HIS A 360 -7.99 -15.75 10.99
N ILE A 361 -8.15 -17.02 11.39
CA ILE A 361 -9.47 -17.61 11.67
C ILE A 361 -10.14 -16.94 12.87
N ALA A 362 -9.40 -16.74 13.97
CA ALA A 362 -9.92 -16.04 15.15
C ALA A 362 -10.36 -14.62 14.79
N LEU A 363 -9.60 -13.93 13.95
CA LEU A 363 -9.94 -12.61 13.45
C LEU A 363 -11.22 -12.61 12.60
N LEU A 364 -11.36 -13.58 11.69
CA LEU A 364 -12.57 -13.73 10.87
C LEU A 364 -13.82 -13.99 11.72
N ILE A 365 -13.71 -14.82 12.75
CA ILE A 365 -14.82 -15.09 13.68
C ILE A 365 -15.18 -13.81 14.45
N MET A 366 -14.18 -13.07 14.94
CA MET A 366 -14.39 -11.81 15.67
C MET A 366 -15.05 -10.74 14.79
N PHE A 367 -14.61 -10.58 13.54
CA PHE A 367 -15.26 -9.68 12.57
C PHE A 367 -16.67 -10.16 12.22
N GLY A 368 -16.89 -11.47 12.09
CA GLY A 368 -18.22 -12.04 11.83
C GLY A 368 -19.22 -11.72 12.94
N VAL A 369 -18.81 -11.86 14.20
CA VAL A 369 -19.63 -11.51 15.37
C VAL A 369 -19.89 -10.00 15.41
N ALA A 370 -18.86 -9.17 15.24
CA ALA A 370 -19.01 -7.71 15.24
C ALA A 370 -19.96 -7.20 14.14
N MET A 371 -19.83 -7.74 12.92
CA MET A 371 -20.70 -7.40 11.79
C MET A 371 -22.15 -7.86 12.02
N THR A 372 -22.35 -9.01 12.68
CA THR A 372 -23.71 -9.51 13.01
C THR A 372 -24.40 -8.62 14.04
N VAL A 373 -23.66 -8.18 15.08
CA VAL A 373 -24.18 -7.23 16.08
C VAL A 373 -24.51 -5.89 15.42
N SER A 374 -23.60 -5.38 14.57
CA SER A 374 -23.80 -4.10 13.85
C SER A 374 -25.02 -4.17 12.93
N LEU A 375 -25.18 -5.27 12.19
CA LEU A 375 -26.34 -5.50 11.32
C LEU A 375 -27.64 -5.60 12.11
N PHE A 376 -27.63 -6.25 13.28
CA PHE A 376 -28.81 -6.33 14.15
C PHE A 376 -29.21 -4.97 14.72
N VAL A 377 -28.26 -4.15 15.16
CA VAL A 377 -28.54 -2.78 15.64
C VAL A 377 -29.05 -1.89 14.51
N CYS A 378 -28.48 -2.00 13.30
CA CYS A 378 -29.00 -1.31 12.11
C CYS A 378 -30.42 -1.74 11.72
N LEU A 379 -30.72 -3.04 11.77
CA LEU A 379 -32.07 -3.56 11.52
C LEU A 379 -33.05 -3.11 12.61
N TRP A 380 -32.62 -3.04 13.86
CA TRP A 380 -33.45 -2.56 14.96
C TRP A 380 -33.80 -1.06 14.78
N LYS A 381 -32.81 -0.23 14.39
CA LYS A 381 -33.01 1.18 14.01
C LYS A 381 -34.04 1.35 12.89
N PHE A 382 -34.08 0.39 11.97
CA PHE A 382 -34.97 0.42 10.81
C PHE A 382 -36.41 -0.02 11.14
N ILE A 383 -36.59 -0.96 12.08
CA ILE A 383 -37.90 -1.60 12.35
C ILE A 383 -38.65 -0.95 13.51
N LEU A 384 -37.96 -0.46 14.54
CA LEU A 384 -38.57 0.07 15.76
C LEU A 384 -38.23 1.55 15.96
N GLU A 385 -39.23 2.41 15.82
CA GLU A 385 -39.15 3.86 16.03
C GLU A 385 -38.93 4.27 17.51
N ALA A 386 -39.14 3.34 18.45
CA ALA A 386 -39.02 3.60 19.88
C ALA A 386 -37.62 3.28 20.42
N VAL A 387 -36.97 4.29 20.98
CA VAL A 387 -35.65 4.17 21.63
C VAL A 387 -35.82 3.53 23.01
N ASN A 388 -35.66 2.21 23.10
CA ASN A 388 -35.68 1.48 24.37
C ASN A 388 -34.29 1.53 25.04
N GLY A 389 -34.23 1.47 26.37
CA GLY A 389 -32.94 1.46 27.10
C GLY A 389 -31.98 0.35 26.64
N ILE A 390 -32.53 -0.83 26.31
CA ILE A 390 -31.79 -1.99 25.78
C ILE A 390 -31.11 -1.66 24.44
N PHE A 391 -31.73 -0.80 23.62
CA PHE A 391 -31.20 -0.41 22.33
C PHE A 391 -30.00 0.53 22.47
N ILE A 392 -30.05 1.47 23.43
CA ILE A 392 -28.92 2.36 23.74
C ILE A 392 -27.73 1.54 24.27
N GLU A 393 -27.99 0.52 25.11
CA GLU A 393 -26.95 -0.39 25.60
C GLU A 393 -26.33 -1.21 24.47
N LEU A 394 -27.13 -1.67 23.49
CA LEU A 394 -26.65 -2.39 22.30
C LEU A 394 -25.82 -1.51 21.36
N GLU A 395 -26.20 -0.24 21.18
CA GLU A 395 -25.44 0.73 20.39
C GLU A 395 -24.09 1.06 21.06
N PHE A 396 -24.10 1.20 22.38
CA PHE A 396 -22.86 1.36 23.14
C PHE A 396 -21.96 0.12 23.06
N LEU A 397 -22.55 -1.08 23.12
CA LEU A 397 -21.84 -2.34 22.95
C LEU A 397 -21.24 -2.47 21.53
N GLU A 398 -21.97 -2.06 20.49
CA GLU A 398 -21.48 -2.03 19.11
C GLU A 398 -20.25 -1.11 18.96
N VAL A 399 -20.33 0.10 19.53
CA VAL A 399 -19.22 1.05 19.56
C VAL A 399 -18.02 0.43 20.26
N ILE A 400 -18.19 -0.14 21.46
CA ILE A 400 -17.09 -0.78 22.20
C ILE A 400 -16.50 -1.95 21.42
N VAL A 401 -17.32 -2.84 20.86
CA VAL A 401 -16.85 -4.01 20.11
C VAL A 401 -16.03 -3.57 18.91
N ASN A 402 -16.48 -2.60 18.13
CA ASN A 402 -15.78 -2.12 16.95
C ASN A 402 -14.46 -1.40 17.28
N TYR A 403 -14.43 -0.57 18.33
CA TYR A 403 -13.19 0.09 18.75
C TYR A 403 -12.19 -0.88 19.42
N THR A 404 -12.68 -1.84 20.21
CA THR A 404 -11.84 -2.84 20.88
C THR A 404 -11.28 -3.84 19.87
N LEU A 405 -12.01 -4.14 18.79
CA LEU A 405 -11.56 -5.03 17.72
C LEU A 405 -10.27 -4.55 17.07
N GLY A 406 -10.09 -3.23 16.90
CA GLY A 406 -8.83 -2.65 16.42
C GLY A 406 -7.64 -2.92 17.35
N ILE A 407 -7.85 -2.84 18.67
CA ILE A 407 -6.82 -3.14 19.69
C ILE A 407 -6.54 -4.65 19.74
N VAL A 408 -7.57 -5.49 19.61
CA VAL A 408 -7.42 -6.95 19.57
C VAL A 408 -6.67 -7.39 18.31
N CYS A 409 -6.97 -6.82 17.13
CA CYS A 409 -6.19 -7.04 15.91
C CYS A 409 -4.71 -6.73 16.13
N PHE A 410 -4.43 -5.59 16.78
CA PHE A 410 -3.07 -5.18 17.10
C PHE A 410 -2.36 -6.14 18.05
N ILE A 411 -3.05 -6.68 19.06
CA ILE A 411 -2.49 -7.65 20.01
C ILE A 411 -2.26 -9.02 19.35
N VAL A 412 -3.20 -9.46 18.51
CA VAL A 412 -3.18 -10.79 17.87
C VAL A 412 -2.11 -10.87 16.77
N PHE A 413 -1.97 -9.82 15.96
CA PHE A 413 -1.01 -9.79 14.84
C PHE A 413 0.31 -9.08 15.18
N GLY A 414 0.34 -8.30 16.26
CA GLY A 414 1.49 -7.49 16.64
C GLY A 414 1.82 -6.40 15.61
N LEU A 415 2.85 -5.62 15.91
CA LEU A 415 3.56 -4.80 14.93
C LEU A 415 4.73 -5.62 14.39
N ASP A 416 4.90 -5.66 13.07
CA ASP A 416 6.06 -6.29 12.44
C ASP A 416 7.36 -5.73 13.05
N SER A 417 8.23 -6.61 13.56
CA SER A 417 9.49 -6.20 14.20
C SER A 417 10.40 -5.44 13.25
N LYS A 418 10.25 -5.64 11.93
CA LYS A 418 10.93 -4.87 10.88
C LYS A 418 10.39 -3.44 10.79
N LEU A 419 9.07 -3.25 10.99
CA LEU A 419 8.46 -1.93 10.99
C LEU A 419 8.85 -1.13 12.24
N ILE A 420 8.93 -1.80 13.41
CA ILE A 420 9.39 -1.17 14.67
C ILE A 420 10.87 -0.76 14.57
N THR A 421 11.74 -1.61 14.02
CA THR A 421 13.16 -1.26 13.85
C THR A 421 13.36 -0.17 12.81
N LEU A 422 12.56 -0.12 11.75
CA LEU A 422 12.60 0.94 10.74
C LEU A 422 12.07 2.27 11.29
N LEU A 423 10.98 2.23 12.07
CA LEU A 423 10.46 3.40 12.80
C LEU A 423 11.46 3.86 13.87
N SER A 424 12.07 2.97 14.63
CA SER A 424 13.10 3.29 15.62
C SER A 424 14.34 3.90 14.98
N ASN A 425 14.79 3.38 13.84
CA ASN A 425 15.94 3.92 13.10
C ASN A 425 15.61 5.27 12.46
N LYS A 426 14.38 5.48 11.98
CA LYS A 426 13.92 6.80 11.52
C LYS A 426 13.75 7.79 12.68
N PHE A 427 13.27 7.34 13.83
CA PHE A 427 13.13 8.17 15.03
C PHE A 427 14.51 8.55 15.60
N LYS A 428 15.48 7.61 15.59
CA LYS A 428 16.90 7.89 15.88
C LYS A 428 17.51 8.87 14.89
N ASN A 429 17.21 8.74 13.59
CA ASN A 429 17.71 9.68 12.59
C ASN A 429 17.04 11.05 12.68
N LEU A 430 15.79 11.15 13.18
CA LEU A 430 15.09 12.41 13.40
C LEU A 430 15.45 13.07 14.75
N THR A 431 15.97 12.30 15.71
CA THR A 431 16.51 12.80 16.98
C THR A 431 18.02 13.06 16.94
N ASN A 432 18.71 12.78 15.83
CA ASN A 432 20.11 13.15 15.60
C ASN A 432 20.29 14.60 15.11
N TYR A 433 19.60 15.54 15.75
CA TYR A 433 20.06 16.91 15.92
C TYR A 433 20.08 17.20 17.44
N ALA A 434 21.20 16.80 18.06
CA ALA A 434 21.73 17.10 19.40
C ALA A 434 21.13 16.39 20.65
N PRO A 435 21.95 16.09 21.68
CA PRO A 435 23.34 15.64 21.68
C PRO A 435 23.54 14.24 22.32
N MET A 436 24.72 13.71 22.07
CA MET A 436 25.24 12.39 22.45
C MET A 436 25.43 12.27 23.97
N HIS A 437 24.70 11.35 24.62
CA HIS A 437 25.02 10.87 25.97
C HIS A 437 25.17 9.35 25.94
N THR A 438 26.39 8.91 25.62
CA THR A 438 26.89 7.62 26.14
C THR A 438 27.31 7.85 27.59
N SER A 439 26.88 6.95 28.48
CA SER A 439 27.12 7.00 29.92
C SER A 439 28.56 7.37 30.30
N GLU A 440 28.75 8.59 30.78
CA GLU A 440 29.95 9.04 31.50
C GLU A 440 29.57 9.31 32.96
N SER A 441 30.46 8.97 33.90
CA SER A 441 30.22 9.24 35.32
C SER A 441 30.13 10.75 35.54
N ILE A 442 29.20 11.20 36.39
CA ILE A 442 29.00 12.62 36.73
C ILE A 442 30.33 13.30 37.16
N GLU A 443 31.22 12.53 37.77
CA GLU A 443 32.56 12.94 38.17
C GLU A 443 33.46 13.33 36.97
N SER A 444 33.45 12.54 35.89
CA SER A 444 34.24 12.84 34.69
C SER A 444 33.78 14.10 33.96
N GLN A 445 32.46 14.37 33.94
CA GLN A 445 31.91 15.59 33.35
C GLN A 445 32.27 16.83 34.17
N LEU A 446 32.18 16.75 35.51
CA LEU A 446 32.51 17.86 36.38
C LEU A 446 33.99 18.27 36.28
N ILE A 447 34.89 17.29 36.18
CA ILE A 447 36.33 17.52 35.97
C ILE A 447 36.58 18.26 34.66
N CYS A 448 35.94 17.83 33.57
CA CYS A 448 36.07 18.45 32.26
C CYS A 448 35.54 19.89 32.24
N GLU A 449 34.37 20.14 32.84
CA GLU A 449 33.78 21.48 32.93
C GLU A 449 34.64 22.43 33.77
N GLN A 450 35.17 21.98 34.91
CA GLN A 450 36.03 22.82 35.75
C GLN A 450 37.34 23.20 35.02
N PHE A 451 37.94 22.25 34.30
CA PHE A 451 39.13 22.49 33.49
C PHE A 451 38.87 23.50 32.36
N LEU A 452 37.77 23.32 31.62
CA LEU A 452 37.37 24.25 30.55
C LEU A 452 37.05 25.66 31.07
N ALA A 453 36.41 25.77 32.23
CA ALA A 453 36.01 27.07 32.76
C ALA A 453 37.17 27.89 33.33
N HIS A 454 38.18 27.25 33.93
CA HIS A 454 39.19 27.97 34.73
C HIS A 454 40.64 27.75 34.32
N HIS A 455 40.95 26.67 33.60
CA HIS A 455 42.33 26.22 33.41
C HIS A 455 42.77 26.12 31.95
N ILE A 456 41.84 25.89 31.01
CA ILE A 456 42.15 25.66 29.59
C ILE A 456 42.97 26.80 28.96
N GLU A 457 42.59 28.05 29.17
CA GLU A 457 43.26 29.22 28.56
C GLU A 457 44.69 29.45 29.08
N LYS A 458 44.94 29.05 30.33
CA LYS A 458 46.26 29.14 30.93
C LYS A 458 47.13 27.96 30.46
N CYS A 459 46.58 26.75 30.52
CA CYS A 459 47.22 25.54 30.05
C CYS A 459 47.66 25.68 28.60
N ARG A 460 46.74 26.10 27.73
CA ARG A 460 46.98 26.30 26.29
C ARG A 460 48.17 27.21 26.01
N ARG A 461 48.25 28.36 26.67
CA ARG A 461 49.34 29.32 26.47
C ARG A 461 50.71 28.82 26.94
N GLU A 462 50.73 27.93 27.93
CA GLU A 462 51.97 27.45 28.55
C GLU A 462 52.49 26.17 27.88
N ILE A 463 51.61 25.32 27.33
CA ILE A 463 52.00 24.03 26.75
C ILE A 463 51.97 24.00 25.21
N GLU A 464 51.18 24.83 24.53
CA GLU A 464 51.12 24.79 23.07
C GLU A 464 52.42 25.30 22.43
N GLN A 465 53.04 24.45 21.62
CA GLN A 465 54.25 24.79 20.89
C GLN A 465 54.09 24.53 19.38
N THR A 466 54.99 25.12 18.59
CA THR A 466 55.12 24.78 17.17
C THR A 466 56.25 23.78 17.02
N LYS A 467 55.93 22.53 16.67
CA LYS A 467 56.89 21.45 16.49
C LYS A 467 56.98 21.06 15.00
N ILE A 468 58.21 20.89 14.49
CA ILE A 468 58.44 20.40 13.12
C ILE A 468 58.70 18.90 13.23
N ILE A 469 57.78 18.10 12.69
CA ILE A 469 57.86 16.64 12.75
C ILE A 469 57.72 16.09 11.33
N ASN A 470 58.64 15.23 10.91
CA ASN A 470 58.67 14.63 9.56
C ASN A 470 58.53 15.66 8.41
N ASN A 471 59.29 16.76 8.49
CA ASN A 471 59.28 17.87 7.51
C ASN A 471 57.92 18.60 7.35
N LYS A 472 56.97 18.37 8.27
CA LYS A 472 55.71 19.12 8.39
C LYS A 472 55.73 19.95 9.66
N THR A 473 55.30 21.20 9.56
CA THR A 473 55.22 22.10 10.71
C THR A 473 53.84 21.99 11.33
N TYR A 474 53.76 21.55 12.58
CA TYR A 474 52.53 21.47 13.35
C TYR A 474 52.53 22.60 14.37
N THR A 475 51.52 23.47 14.30
CA THR A 475 51.31 24.58 15.24
C THR A 475 50.31 24.17 16.31
N ALA A 476 50.51 24.61 17.56
CA ALA A 476 49.63 24.34 18.69
C ALA A 476 49.51 22.84 19.05
N VAL A 477 50.66 22.20 19.28
CA VAL A 477 50.76 20.78 19.64
C VAL A 477 51.62 20.62 20.89
N PHE A 478 51.30 19.64 21.72
CA PHE A 478 52.02 19.29 22.95
C PHE A 478 52.11 17.76 23.13
N GLU A 479 52.98 17.31 24.03
CA GLU A 479 53.17 15.89 24.37
C GLU A 479 52.35 15.48 25.60
N TYR A 480 52.10 14.17 25.75
CA TYR A 480 51.40 13.62 26.92
C TYR A 480 52.05 14.02 28.25
N SER A 481 53.38 13.98 28.31
CA SER A 481 54.17 14.33 29.50
C SER A 481 54.03 15.80 29.87
N GLU A 482 53.91 16.69 28.90
CA GLU A 482 53.79 18.13 29.10
C GLU A 482 52.45 18.48 29.77
N ILE A 483 51.33 17.91 29.30
CA ILE A 483 50.02 18.13 29.92
C ILE A 483 49.91 17.44 31.29
N ALA A 484 50.45 16.23 31.45
CA ALA A 484 50.45 15.52 32.73
C ALA A 484 51.24 16.27 33.82
N ASN A 485 52.43 16.79 33.47
CA ASN A 485 53.23 17.59 34.39
C ASN A 485 52.54 18.93 34.72
N TRP A 486 51.94 19.59 33.72
CA TRP A 486 51.22 20.83 33.94
C TRP A 486 50.05 20.66 34.93
N LEU A 487 49.27 19.58 34.80
CA LEU A 487 48.17 19.29 35.72
C LEU A 487 48.64 19.11 37.17
N LEU A 488 49.83 18.54 37.38
CA LEU A 488 50.44 18.39 38.71
C LEU A 488 50.99 19.71 39.25
N GLU A 489 51.70 20.49 38.42
CA GLU A 489 52.28 21.78 38.82
C GLU A 489 51.21 22.83 39.14
N ALA A 490 50.14 22.87 38.34
CA ALA A 490 48.98 23.73 38.57
C ALA A 490 48.09 23.25 39.72
N LYS A 491 48.39 22.11 40.35
CA LYS A 491 47.61 21.43 41.39
C LYS A 491 46.16 21.14 40.99
N VAL A 492 45.92 20.89 39.69
CA VAL A 492 44.63 20.46 39.15
C VAL A 492 44.44 18.95 39.37
N ALA A 493 45.54 18.20 39.27
CA ALA A 493 45.60 16.79 39.65
C ALA A 493 46.40 16.61 40.95
N ASN A 494 45.93 15.76 41.84
CA ASN A 494 46.56 15.52 43.15
C ASN A 494 47.65 14.43 43.11
N SER A 495 47.66 13.59 42.08
CA SER A 495 48.63 12.51 41.89
C SER A 495 48.84 12.19 40.41
N ALA A 496 49.93 11.50 40.07
CA ALA A 496 50.19 11.10 38.69
C ALA A 496 49.05 10.25 38.09
N LYS A 497 48.46 9.35 38.88
CA LYS A 497 47.30 8.54 38.45
C LYS A 497 46.03 9.38 38.24
N ASP A 498 45.86 10.43 39.03
CA ASP A 498 44.76 11.38 38.89
C ASP A 498 44.93 12.20 37.59
N ALA A 499 46.16 12.64 37.29
CA ALA A 499 46.45 13.31 36.02
C ALA A 499 46.18 12.41 34.80
N GLU A 500 46.58 11.13 34.84
CA GLU A 500 46.31 10.17 33.78
C GLU A 500 44.79 9.98 33.54
N PHE A 501 44.02 9.84 34.63
CA PHE A 501 42.57 9.71 34.57
C PHE A 501 41.90 10.97 33.99
N GLN A 502 42.33 12.16 34.41
CA GLN A 502 41.80 13.41 33.87
C GLN A 502 42.11 13.57 32.37
N ILE A 503 43.31 13.19 31.92
CA ILE A 503 43.67 13.22 30.50
C ILE A 503 42.81 12.23 29.69
N GLU A 504 42.53 11.04 30.23
CA GLU A 504 41.62 10.08 29.58
C GLU A 504 40.19 10.66 29.47
N CYS A 505 39.72 11.37 30.49
CA CYS A 505 38.46 12.10 30.43
C CYS A 505 38.48 13.20 29.36
N PHE A 506 39.59 13.95 29.22
CA PHE A 506 39.72 14.99 28.19
C PHE A 506 39.74 14.42 26.77
N LEU A 507 40.29 13.22 26.57
CA LEU A 507 40.24 12.51 25.27
C LEU A 507 38.83 12.04 24.95
N LYS A 508 38.13 11.43 25.92
CA LYS A 508 36.75 10.95 25.72
C LYS A 508 35.76 12.09 25.46
N SER A 509 35.92 13.20 26.19
CA SER A 509 35.11 14.41 26.03
C SER A 509 35.53 15.30 24.86
N GLN A 510 36.51 14.88 24.05
CA GLN A 510 37.01 15.60 22.87
C GLN A 510 37.51 17.03 23.17
N ILE A 511 38.08 17.25 24.36
CA ILE A 511 38.79 18.49 24.70
C ILE A 511 40.18 18.47 24.06
N ILE A 512 40.81 17.30 24.03
CA ILE A 512 42.10 17.05 23.37
C ILE A 512 41.95 15.92 22.36
N GLU A 513 42.68 16.03 21.26
CA GLU A 513 42.74 15.05 20.18
C GLU A 513 44.14 14.45 20.09
N GLU A 514 44.23 13.13 19.96
CA GLU A 514 45.49 12.43 19.67
C GLU A 514 45.75 12.47 18.15
N LEU A 515 46.95 12.87 17.74
CA LEU A 515 47.35 12.89 16.33
C LEU A 515 47.91 11.52 15.91
N ASP A 516 47.33 10.93 14.86
CA ASP A 516 47.40 9.49 14.55
C ASP A 516 48.78 8.91 14.12
N GLU A 517 48.88 7.58 14.26
CA GLU A 517 49.96 6.57 14.42
C GLU A 517 51.36 6.62 13.74
N ASN A 518 51.83 7.70 13.11
CA ASN A 518 53.19 7.71 12.48
C ASN A 518 54.32 8.32 13.33
N PHE A 519 54.15 8.41 14.66
CA PHE A 519 55.08 9.07 15.57
C PHE A 519 55.68 8.10 16.58
N HIS A 520 56.98 8.23 16.89
CA HIS A 520 57.62 7.47 17.96
C HIS A 520 57.14 7.88 19.38
N GLN A 521 56.48 9.05 19.51
CA GLN A 521 55.90 9.59 20.75
C GLN A 521 54.54 10.23 20.46
N LYS A 522 53.56 10.01 21.35
CA LYS A 522 52.17 10.47 21.21
C LYS A 522 52.08 12.00 21.39
N HIS A 523 51.53 12.68 20.37
CA HIS A 523 51.32 14.13 20.36
C HIS A 523 49.82 14.47 20.35
N PHE A 524 49.46 15.56 21.04
CA PHE A 524 48.08 15.98 21.28
C PHE A 524 47.87 17.44 20.89
N LYS A 525 46.61 17.77 20.59
CA LYS A 525 46.17 19.13 20.30
C LYS A 525 44.83 19.43 20.99
N PHE A 526 44.62 20.66 21.44
CA PHE A 526 43.32 21.10 21.94
C PHE A 526 42.33 21.34 20.78
N ILE A 527 41.10 20.84 20.94
CA ILE A 527 40.01 21.09 19.99
C ILE A 527 39.30 22.39 20.38
N ASN A 528 39.03 23.28 19.41
CA ASN A 528 38.34 24.54 19.64
C ASN A 528 36.86 24.29 19.97
N VAL A 529 36.49 24.24 21.25
CA VAL A 529 35.09 24.04 21.70
C VAL A 529 34.28 25.35 21.77
N PHE A 530 34.88 26.52 21.53
CA PHE A 530 34.14 27.79 21.52
C PHE A 530 34.39 28.62 20.26
N SER A 531 33.61 28.35 19.21
CA SER A 531 33.35 29.32 18.14
C SER A 531 31.86 29.31 17.76
N THR A 532 31.01 29.73 18.70
CA THR A 532 29.65 30.20 18.40
C THR A 532 29.43 31.55 19.06
N SER A 533 29.97 32.59 18.45
CA SER A 533 29.45 33.95 18.60
C SER A 533 29.78 34.76 17.35
N THR A 534 28.79 34.92 16.47
CA THR A 534 28.20 36.19 16.01
C THR A 534 27.25 35.91 14.87
#